data_AF-A0A1B6GG69-F1
#
_entry.id   AF-A0A1B6GG69-F1
#
_cell.length_a   1.000
_cell.length_b   1.000
_cell.length_c   1.000
_cell.angle_alpha   90.00
_cell.angle_beta   90.00
_cell.angle_gamma   90.00
#
_symmetry.space_group_name_H-M   'P 1'
#
loop_
_entity.id
_entity.type
_entity.pdbx_description
1 polymer ?
#
loop_
_entity_poly.entity_id
_entity_poly.type
_entity_poly.pdbx_seq_one_letter_code
_entity_poly.pdbx_strand_id
1 'polypeptide(L)'
;WSGFFEGKDPLKVGKTGVVEDTLVHVGKRFSSPPPNAAEFVIHKGIERILKARMEMVEARTVDWALAEAMAFGSLLKEGIHVRLSGQDVERGTFSHRHHVLHHQNVDKATYRALCNLYPDQA
;
A
#
# COMPACT_ATOMS: atom_id res chain seq x y z
N TRP A 1 8.75 -2.32 25.52
CA TRP A 1 8.87 -3.51 24.67
C TRP A 1 8.89 -4.84 25.45
N SER A 2 8.99 -4.85 26.79
CA SER A 2 9.01 -6.08 27.61
C SER A 2 7.79 -7.00 27.41
N GLY A 3 6.58 -6.46 27.31
CA GLY A 3 5.36 -7.29 27.13
C GLY A 3 4.99 -7.68 25.69
N PHE A 4 5.75 -7.25 24.67
CA PHE A 4 5.35 -7.53 23.27
C PHE A 4 5.72 -8.95 22.81
N PHE A 5 6.83 -9.48 23.36
CA PHE A 5 7.37 -10.81 23.04
C PHE A 5 7.15 -11.84 24.16
N GLU A 6 6.68 -11.41 25.34
CA GLU A 6 6.37 -12.32 26.43
C GLU A 6 5.22 -13.28 26.06
N GLY A 7 5.43 -14.57 26.26
CA GLY A 7 4.41 -15.61 26.05
C GLY A 7 4.16 -16.00 24.58
N LYS A 8 4.89 -15.44 23.61
CA LYS A 8 4.81 -15.84 22.19
C LYS A 8 6.01 -16.69 21.80
N ASP A 9 5.72 -17.87 21.26
CA ASP A 9 6.75 -18.71 20.63
C ASP A 9 7.19 -18.06 19.31
N PRO A 10 8.45 -17.62 19.17
CA PRO A 10 8.94 -16.95 17.96
C PRO A 10 8.97 -17.87 16.73
N LEU A 11 8.90 -19.18 16.90
CA LEU A 11 8.86 -20.15 15.80
C LEU A 11 7.43 -20.50 15.37
N LYS A 12 6.43 -20.13 16.17
CA LYS A 12 5.02 -20.40 15.86
C LYS A 12 4.46 -19.34 14.92
N VAL A 13 4.46 -19.65 13.62
CA VAL A 13 3.85 -18.79 12.59
C VAL A 13 2.33 -19.00 12.57
N GLY A 14 1.57 -17.92 12.77
CA GLY A 14 0.12 -17.94 12.62
C GLY A 14 -0.32 -18.17 11.17
N LYS A 15 -1.59 -18.47 10.94
CA LYS A 15 -2.13 -18.54 9.58
C LYS A 15 -2.14 -17.11 8.99
N THR A 16 -1.39 -16.89 7.91
CA THR A 16 -1.29 -15.59 7.20
C THR A 16 -2.01 -15.59 5.85
N GLY A 17 -2.71 -16.68 5.52
CA GLY A 17 -3.47 -16.78 4.29
C GLY A 17 -4.61 -15.77 4.27
N VAL A 18 -4.73 -15.04 3.16
CA VAL A 18 -5.78 -14.04 2.94
C VAL A 18 -6.61 -14.42 1.73
N VAL A 19 -7.89 -14.02 1.73
CA VAL A 19 -8.78 -14.25 0.60
C VAL A 19 -8.29 -13.44 -0.60
N GLU A 20 -8.27 -14.06 -1.79
CA GLU A 20 -7.77 -13.44 -3.01
C GLU A 20 -8.44 -12.10 -3.32
N ASP A 21 -9.75 -11.98 -3.10
CA ASP A 21 -10.49 -10.73 -3.29
C ASP A 21 -9.90 -9.56 -2.49
N THR A 22 -9.33 -9.83 -1.30
CA THR A 22 -8.64 -8.82 -0.49
C THR A 22 -7.37 -8.34 -1.18
N LEU A 23 -6.58 -9.28 -1.73
CA LEU A 23 -5.35 -8.96 -2.47
C LEU A 23 -5.67 -8.16 -3.72
N VAL A 24 -6.67 -8.59 -4.49
CA VAL A 24 -7.11 -7.89 -5.71
C VAL A 24 -7.64 -6.51 -5.39
N HIS A 25 -8.46 -6.35 -4.34
CA HIS A 25 -8.96 -5.05 -3.90
C HIS A 25 -7.83 -4.10 -3.54
N VAL A 26 -6.92 -4.52 -2.66
CA VAL A 26 -5.78 -3.70 -2.23
C VAL A 26 -4.90 -3.35 -3.41
N GLY A 27 -4.57 -4.34 -4.26
CA GLY A 27 -3.76 -4.14 -5.45
C GLY A 27 -4.36 -3.13 -6.42
N LYS A 28 -5.67 -3.24 -6.71
CA LYS A 28 -6.38 -2.29 -7.59
C LYS A 28 -6.40 -0.88 -7.00
N ARG A 29 -6.72 -0.73 -5.72
CA ARG A 29 -6.75 0.59 -5.04
C ARG A 29 -5.37 1.22 -4.97
N PHE A 30 -4.33 0.44 -4.72
CA PHE A 30 -2.94 0.88 -4.68
C PHE A 30 -2.38 1.24 -6.05
N SER A 31 -2.92 0.63 -7.11
CA SER A 31 -2.53 0.88 -8.51
C SER A 31 -3.41 1.94 -9.19
N SER A 32 -4.39 2.50 -8.49
CA SER A 32 -5.27 3.52 -9.02
C SER A 32 -4.77 4.93 -8.68
N PRO A 33 -4.95 5.91 -9.57
CA PRO A 33 -4.74 7.30 -9.21
C PRO A 33 -5.76 7.76 -8.15
N PRO A 34 -5.56 8.93 -7.52
CA PRO A 34 -6.53 9.49 -6.59
C PRO A 34 -7.92 9.62 -7.23
N PRO A 35 -9.03 9.42 -6.50
CA PRO A 35 -10.38 9.51 -7.06
C PRO A 35 -10.69 10.85 -7.75
N ASN A 36 -10.04 11.93 -7.32
CA ASN A 36 -10.10 13.26 -7.91
C ASN A 36 -8.92 13.55 -8.85
N ALA A 37 -8.43 12.55 -9.58
CA ALA A 37 -7.27 12.65 -10.48
C ALA A 37 -7.33 13.80 -11.50
N ALA A 38 -8.54 14.19 -11.95
CA ALA A 38 -8.70 15.32 -12.86
C ALA A 38 -8.19 16.65 -12.25
N GLU A 39 -8.32 16.79 -10.92
CA GLU A 39 -7.81 17.91 -10.15
C GLU A 39 -6.46 17.60 -9.51
N PHE A 40 -6.12 16.31 -9.32
CA PHE A 40 -4.87 15.86 -8.71
C PHE A 40 -3.84 15.48 -9.77
N VAL A 41 -2.98 16.42 -10.15
CA VAL A 41 -1.96 16.21 -11.18
C VAL A 41 -0.80 15.39 -10.61
N ILE A 42 -0.68 14.13 -11.03
CA ILE A 42 0.44 13.24 -10.67
C ILE A 42 1.61 13.33 -11.66
N HIS A 43 2.81 12.95 -11.20
CA HIS A 43 3.98 12.88 -12.06
C HIS A 43 3.82 11.76 -13.11
N LYS A 44 4.13 12.04 -14.38
CA LYS A 44 3.98 11.08 -15.50
C LYS A 44 4.69 9.74 -15.28
N GLY A 45 5.86 9.76 -14.62
CA GLY A 45 6.57 8.53 -14.26
C GLY A 45 5.79 7.65 -13.29
N ILE A 46 5.00 8.26 -12.40
CA ILE A 46 4.15 7.55 -11.45
C ILE A 46 2.92 6.99 -12.13
N GLU A 47 2.33 7.71 -13.09
CA GLU A 47 1.22 7.17 -13.91
C GLU A 47 1.60 5.85 -14.58
N ARG A 48 2.81 5.79 -15.15
CA ARG A 48 3.35 4.56 -15.76
C ARG A 48 3.49 3.43 -14.74
N ILE A 49 3.98 3.73 -13.53
CA ILE A 49 4.13 2.75 -12.46
C ILE A 49 2.77 2.22 -12.00
N LEU A 50 1.80 3.11 -11.78
CA LEU A 50 0.43 2.74 -11.40
C LEU A 50 -0.24 1.86 -12.45
N LYS A 51 -0.09 2.22 -13.73
CA LYS A 51 -0.60 1.40 -14.85
C LYS A 51 0.06 0.01 -14.87
N ALA A 52 1.38 -0.07 -14.76
CA ALA A 52 2.10 -1.34 -14.75
C ALA A 52 1.67 -2.24 -13.58
N ARG A 53 1.44 -1.67 -12.40
CA ARG A 53 0.91 -2.43 -11.26
C ARG A 53 -0.52 -2.92 -11.50
N MET A 54 -1.38 -2.12 -12.13
CA MET A 54 -2.73 -2.55 -12.49
C MET A 54 -2.68 -3.76 -13.44
N GLU A 55 -1.84 -3.69 -14.47
CA GLU A 55 -1.61 -4.80 -15.41
C GLU A 55 -1.10 -6.06 -14.68
N MET A 56 -0.18 -5.91 -13.71
CA MET A 56 0.29 -7.02 -12.88
C MET A 56 -0.83 -7.67 -12.07
N VAL A 57 -1.67 -6.86 -11.40
CA VAL A 57 -2.83 -7.35 -10.64
C VAL A 57 -3.80 -8.13 -11.53
N GLU A 58 -4.10 -7.61 -12.72
CA GLU A 58 -4.97 -8.27 -13.70
C GLU A 58 -4.36 -9.58 -14.22
N ALA A 59 -3.05 -9.60 -14.46
CA ALA A 59 -2.30 -10.77 -14.89
C ALA A 59 -2.01 -11.78 -13.76
N ARG A 60 -2.49 -11.54 -12.53
CA ARG A 60 -2.20 -12.35 -11.33
C ARG A 60 -0.70 -12.51 -11.06
N THR A 61 0.06 -11.46 -11.34
CA THR A 61 1.49 -11.35 -11.05
C THR A 61 1.71 -10.24 -10.04
N VAL A 62 2.77 -10.32 -9.25
CA VAL A 62 3.07 -9.30 -8.24
C VAL A 62 4.57 -9.05 -8.18
N ASP A 63 4.93 -7.78 -8.05
CA ASP A 63 6.28 -7.37 -7.69
C ASP A 63 6.39 -7.15 -6.17
N TRP A 64 7.59 -6.80 -5.71
CA TRP A 64 7.86 -6.61 -4.28
C TRP A 64 7.01 -5.49 -3.66
N ALA A 65 6.87 -4.37 -4.35
CA ALA A 65 6.16 -3.20 -3.82
C ALA A 65 4.66 -3.45 -3.73
N LEU A 66 4.10 -4.13 -4.72
CA LEU A 66 2.70 -4.52 -4.72
C LEU A 66 2.41 -5.57 -3.63
N ALA A 67 3.29 -6.56 -3.46
CA ALA A 67 3.18 -7.54 -2.38
C ALA A 67 3.29 -6.90 -0.99
N GLU A 68 4.21 -5.95 -0.80
CA GLU A 68 4.34 -5.16 0.43
C GLU A 68 3.03 -4.40 0.74
N ALA A 69 2.47 -3.72 -0.26
CA ALA A 69 1.21 -2.99 -0.12
C ALA A 69 0.03 -3.93 0.19
N MET A 70 -0.03 -5.11 -0.43
CA MET A 70 -1.04 -6.13 -0.14
C MET A 70 -0.97 -6.62 1.30
N ALA A 71 0.24 -6.87 1.84
CA ALA A 71 0.43 -7.28 3.23
C ALA A 71 0.00 -6.18 4.22
N PHE A 72 0.32 -4.91 3.94
CA PHE A 72 -0.16 -3.81 4.78
C PHE A 72 -1.67 -3.64 4.69
N GLY A 73 -2.23 -3.70 3.48
CA GLY A 73 -3.68 -3.57 3.28
C GLY A 73 -4.48 -4.69 3.94
N SER A 74 -3.95 -5.92 4.01
CA SER A 74 -4.62 -7.02 4.71
C SER A 74 -4.64 -6.80 6.22
N LEU A 75 -3.53 -6.32 6.81
CA LEU A 75 -3.48 -5.96 8.24
C LEU A 75 -4.46 -4.84 8.58
N LEU A 76 -4.51 -3.80 7.74
CA LEU A 76 -5.44 -2.67 7.92
C LEU A 76 -6.91 -3.11 7.86
N LYS A 77 -7.24 -4.06 6.97
CA LYS A 77 -8.57 -4.68 6.91
C LYS A 77 -8.93 -5.45 8.18
N GLU A 78 -7.95 -6.07 8.84
CA GLU A 78 -8.14 -6.78 10.11
C GLU A 78 -8.19 -5.85 11.33
N GLY A 79 -8.17 -4.53 11.14
CA GLY A 79 -8.15 -3.55 12.24
C GLY A 79 -6.77 -3.41 12.90
N ILE A 80 -5.70 -3.89 12.27
CA ILE A 80 -4.34 -3.80 12.79
C ILE A 80 -3.65 -2.58 12.19
N HIS A 81 -3.33 -1.59 13.03
CA HIS A 81 -2.61 -0.39 12.59
C HIS A 81 -1.18 -0.71 12.12
N VAL A 82 -0.81 -0.11 10.99
CA VAL A 82 0.54 -0.20 10.42
C VAL A 82 1.21 1.16 10.49
N ARG A 83 2.35 1.24 11.19
CA ARG A 83 3.23 2.42 11.20
C ARG A 83 4.52 2.09 10.46
N LEU A 84 4.74 2.77 9.34
CA LEU A 84 5.96 2.68 8.56
C LEU A 84 6.71 4.02 8.65
N SER A 85 7.95 4.00 9.14
CA SER A 85 8.77 5.21 9.30
C SER A 85 10.22 4.93 8.92
N GLY A 86 10.88 5.92 8.30
CA GLY A 86 12.26 5.85 7.88
C GLY A 86 12.58 6.98 6.90
N GLN A 87 13.85 7.10 6.51
CA GLN A 87 14.27 8.06 5.48
C GLN A 87 13.66 7.67 4.13
N ASP A 88 13.09 8.65 3.41
CA ASP A 88 12.46 8.50 2.09
C ASP A 88 11.40 7.39 2.02
N VAL A 89 10.82 7.00 3.15
CA VAL A 89 9.99 5.79 3.22
C VAL A 89 8.71 5.89 2.39
N GLU A 90 8.19 7.09 2.19
CA GLU A 90 6.98 7.37 1.42
C GLU A 90 7.12 6.99 -0.07
N ARG A 91 8.25 7.33 -0.68
CA ARG A 91 8.59 6.97 -2.07
C ARG A 91 9.30 5.62 -2.15
N GLY A 92 10.10 5.31 -1.13
CA GLY A 92 11.13 4.29 -1.12
C GLY A 92 12.43 4.83 -1.73
N THR A 93 13.58 4.46 -1.13
CA THR A 93 14.92 4.84 -1.60
C THR A 93 15.13 4.47 -3.07
N PHE A 94 14.71 3.25 -3.46
CA PHE A 94 14.79 2.77 -4.85
C PHE A 94 13.58 3.16 -5.71
N SER A 95 12.75 4.11 -5.26
CA SER A 95 11.54 4.55 -5.96
C SER A 95 10.61 3.40 -6.39
N HIS A 96 10.51 2.38 -5.55
CA HIS A 96 9.68 1.20 -5.81
C HIS A 96 8.31 1.31 -5.16
N ARG A 97 8.16 2.09 -4.07
CA ARG A 97 7.01 1.99 -3.16
C ARG A 97 5.88 2.94 -3.52
N HIS A 98 6.14 4.25 -3.54
CA HIS A 98 5.11 5.26 -3.83
C HIS A 98 3.82 5.11 -3.00
N HIS A 99 3.94 4.99 -1.68
CA HIS A 99 2.78 4.96 -0.76
C HIS A 99 2.08 6.31 -0.65
N VAL A 100 2.82 7.40 -0.89
CA VAL A 100 2.31 8.76 -0.91
C VAL A 100 2.48 9.30 -2.33
N LEU A 101 1.35 9.72 -2.92
CA LEU A 101 1.33 10.43 -4.19
C LEU A 101 1.32 11.93 -3.89
N HIS A 102 2.17 12.69 -4.58
CA HIS A 102 2.27 14.14 -4.43
C HIS A 102 1.70 14.83 -5.67
N HIS A 103 0.93 15.89 -5.42
CA HIS A 103 0.42 16.76 -6.49
C HIS A 103 1.58 17.58 -7.08
N GLN A 104 1.68 17.65 -8.41
CA GLN A 104 2.76 18.38 -9.10
C GLN A 104 2.65 19.90 -8.97
N ASN A 105 1.43 20.44 -9.10
CA ASN A 105 1.21 21.89 -9.12
C ASN A 105 0.78 22.51 -7.78
N VAL A 106 0.50 21.70 -6.75
CA VAL A 106 -0.02 22.17 -5.46
C VAL A 106 0.85 21.60 -4.35
N ASP A 107 1.54 22.47 -3.63
CA ASP A 107 2.42 22.05 -2.55
C ASP A 107 1.63 21.38 -1.41
N LYS A 108 2.24 20.39 -0.77
CA LYS A 108 1.71 19.59 0.36
C LYS A 108 0.39 18.85 0.09
N ALA A 109 -0.18 18.96 -1.10
CA ALA A 109 -1.32 18.14 -1.49
C ALA A 109 -0.83 16.70 -1.77
N THR A 110 -1.29 15.77 -0.93
CA THR A 110 -0.87 14.37 -0.97
C THR A 110 -2.06 13.43 -0.94
N TYR A 111 -1.89 12.26 -1.54
CA TYR A 111 -2.85 11.18 -1.49
C TYR A 111 -2.17 9.89 -1.03
N ARG A 112 -2.79 9.20 -0.08
CA ARG A 112 -2.29 7.97 0.54
C ARG A 112 -3.25 6.84 0.24
N ALA A 113 -2.91 5.99 -0.73
CA ALA A 113 -3.82 4.94 -1.18
C ALA A 113 -4.19 3.94 -0.06
N LEU A 114 -3.22 3.55 0.76
CA LEU A 114 -3.43 2.60 1.87
C LEU A 114 -4.27 3.19 3.02
N CYS A 115 -4.41 4.51 3.13
CA CYS A 115 -5.32 5.15 4.09
C CYS A 115 -6.77 5.23 3.58
N ASN A 116 -7.05 4.77 2.37
CA ASN A 116 -8.35 4.90 1.70
C ASN A 116 -8.80 3.56 1.07
N LEU A 117 -8.52 2.43 1.74
CA LEU A 117 -8.87 1.08 1.28
C LEU A 117 -10.29 0.66 1.66
N TYR A 118 -10.68 0.88 2.93
CA TYR A 118 -11.98 0.49 3.47
C TYR A 118 -12.52 1.59 4.40
N PRO A 119 -13.85 1.74 4.56
CA PRO A 119 -14.42 2.70 5.51
C PRO A 119 -14.12 2.38 6.98
N ASP A 120 -13.92 1.11 7.30
CA ASP A 120 -13.76 0.54 8.64
C ASP A 120 -12.34 0.01 8.91
N GLN A 121 -11.37 0.36 8.06
CA GLN A 121 -9.97 0.00 8.30
C GLN A 121 -9.42 0.68 9.57
N ALA A 122 -8.36 0.08 10.11
CA ALA A 122 -7.53 0.69 11.16
C ALA A 122 -6.96 2.06 10.73
#